data_AF-A0A7Y0W1D7-F1
#
_entry.id   AF-A0A7Y0W1D7-F1
#
_cell.length_a   1.000
_cell.length_b   1.000
_cell.length_c   1.000
_cell.angle_alpha   90.00
_cell.angle_beta   90.00
_cell.angle_gamma   90.00
#
_symmetry.space_group_name_H-M   'P 1'
#
loop_
_entity.id
_entity.type
_entity.pdbx_description
1 polymer ?
#
loop_
_entity_poly.entity_id
_entity_poly.type
_entity_poly.pdbx_seq_one_letter_code
_entity_poly.pdbx_strand_id
1 'polypeptide(L)' 'MELGEKLKAMRRKEGMTQSQLCEATGLSLSSYKKYELGLRVEVSYIAMQKIAMHPSFKKYTLWLMTDETAPACGQISAE' A
#
# COMPACT_ATOMS: atom_id res chain seq x y z
N MET A 1 -0.65 10.69 -7.60
CA MET A 1 -1.27 10.48 -6.27
C MET A 1 -0.18 10.51 -5.23
N GLU A 2 -0.44 11.11 -4.06
CA GLU A 2 0.51 11.03 -2.94
C GLU A 2 0.54 9.61 -2.37
N LEU A 3 1.63 9.24 -1.69
CA LEU A 3 1.83 7.88 -1.18
C LEU A 3 0.65 7.39 -0.30
N GLY A 4 0.15 8.26 0.58
CA GLY A 4 -0.99 7.94 1.45
C GLY A 4 -2.26 7.61 0.68
N GLU A 5 -2.51 8.31 -0.42
CA GLU A 5 -3.65 8.07 -1.30
C GLU A 5 -3.48 6.73 -2.03
N LYS A 6 -2.26 6.42 -2.50
CA LYS A 6 -1.97 5.13 -3.15
C LYS A 6 -2.20 3.95 -2.21
N LEU A 7 -1.72 4.06 -0.96
CA LEU A 7 -1.95 3.04 0.07
C LEU A 7 -3.45 2.81 0.32
N LYS A 8 -4.23 3.89 0.40
CA LYS A 8 -5.68 3.84 0.58
C LYS A 8 -6.39 3.22 -0.62
N ALA A 9 -5.97 3.55 -1.84
CA ALA A 9 -6.54 3.00 -3.07
C ALA A 9 -6.31 1.48 -3.14
N MET A 10 -5.07 1.00 -2.93
CA MET A 10 -4.77 -0.44 -2.89
C MET A 10 -5.63 -1.18 -1.88
N ARG A 11 -5.71 -0.67 -0.64
CA ARG A 11 -6.49 -1.30 0.41
C ARG A 11 -7.98 -1.40 0.04
N ARG A 12 -8.55 -0.32 -0.52
CA ARG A 12 -9.95 -0.28 -0.96
C ARG A 12 -10.19 -1.22 -2.13
N LYS A 13 -9.26 -1.32 -3.09
CA LYS A 13 -9.34 -2.25 -4.23
C LYS A 13 -9.39 -3.72 -3.78
N GLU A 14 -8.66 -4.06 -2.72
CA GLU A 14 -8.70 -5.39 -2.09
C GLU A 14 -9.86 -5.56 -1.09
N GLY A 15 -10.75 -4.57 -0.93
CA GLY A 15 -11.91 -4.66 -0.04
C GLY A 15 -11.57 -4.74 1.46
N MET A 16 -10.36 -4.34 1.86
CA MET A 16 -9.90 -4.46 3.24
C MET A 16 -10.20 -3.21 4.07
N THR A 17 -10.51 -3.39 5.35
CA THR A 17 -10.46 -2.33 6.36
C THR A 17 -9.01 -2.03 6.75
N GLN A 18 -8.75 -0.87 7.37
CA GLN A 18 -7.40 -0.53 7.86
C GLN A 18 -6.89 -1.58 8.87
N SER A 19 -7.78 -2.11 9.72
CA SER A 19 -7.43 -3.13 10.71
C SER A 19 -7.01 -4.45 10.05
N GLN A 20 -7.78 -4.93 9.06
CA GLN A 20 -7.46 -6.16 8.34
C GLN A 20 -6.11 -6.07 7.62
N LEU A 21 -5.81 -4.92 6.98
CA LEU A 21 -4.51 -4.71 6.36
C LEU A 21 -3.38 -4.73 7.40
N CYS A 22 -3.58 -4.06 8.54
CA CYS A 22 -2.58 -4.00 9.60
C CYS A 22 -2.30 -5.38 10.20
N GLU A 23 -3.34 -6.20 10.38
CA GLU A 23 -3.22 -7.58 10.82
C GLU A 23 -2.45 -8.42 9.79
N ALA A 24 -2.81 -8.33 8.51
CA ALA A 24 -2.18 -9.09 7.44
C ALA A 24 -0.71 -8.72 7.19
N THR A 25 -0.33 -7.46 7.43
CA THR A 25 1.04 -6.95 7.22
C THR A 25 1.86 -6.86 8.51
N GLY A 26 1.24 -7.06 9.67
CA GLY A 26 1.87 -6.87 10.98
C GLY A 26 2.32 -5.42 11.21
N LEU A 27 1.54 -4.44 10.74
CA LEU A 27 1.74 -3.02 10.98
C LEU A 27 0.87 -2.53 12.14
N SER A 28 1.28 -1.46 12.81
CA SER A 28 0.40 -0.83 13.81
C SER A 28 -0.67 0.02 13.13
N LEU A 29 -1.92 -0.16 13.55
CA LEU A 29 -3.07 0.60 13.06
C LEU A 29 -2.87 2.12 13.20
N SER A 30 -2.27 2.54 14.32
CA SER A 30 -1.97 3.96 14.58
C SER A 30 -0.99 4.55 13.57
N SER A 31 0.04 3.79 13.14
CA SER A 31 0.99 4.24 12.13
C SER A 31 0.37 4.21 10.74
N TYR A 32 -0.33 3.13 10.40
CA TYR A 32 -0.94 2.98 9.08
C TYR A 32 -1.99 4.07 8.82
N LYS A 33 -2.81 4.40 9.83
CA LYS A 33 -3.77 5.52 9.73
C LYS A 33 -3.09 6.85 9.40
N LYS A 34 -1.90 7.12 9.96
CA LYS A 34 -1.14 8.35 9.64
C LYS A 34 -0.59 8.33 8.22
N TYR A 35 -0.21 7.16 7.69
CA TYR A 35 0.23 7.02 6.30
C TYR A 35 -0.90 7.36 5.33
N GLU A 36 -2.10 6.77 5.48
CA GLU A 36 -3.24 7.06 4.59
C GLU A 36 -3.71 8.51 4.65
N LEU A 37 -3.57 9.16 5.82
CA LEU A 37 -3.96 10.56 6.00
C LEU A 37 -2.88 11.55 5.55
N GLY A 38 -1.71 11.07 5.09
CA GLY A 38 -0.58 11.95 4.75
C GLY A 38 0.01 12.70 5.95
N LEU A 39 -0.40 12.39 7.18
CA LEU A 39 0.10 13.02 8.41
C LEU A 39 1.52 12.59 8.77
N ARG A 40 2.04 11.57 8.07
CA ARG A 40 3.41 11.10 8.20
C ARG A 40 3.99 10.92 6.81
N VAL A 41 4.89 11.82 6.44
CA VAL A 41 5.57 11.84 5.14
C VAL A 41 6.51 10.65 4.98
N GLU A 42 7.14 10.20 6.07
CA GLU A 42 8.11 9.11 6.04
C GLU A 42 7.50 7.77 6.47
N VAL A 43 7.36 6.86 5.50
CA VAL A 43 7.10 5.43 5.74
C VAL A 43 8.44 4.72 5.89
N SER A 44 8.61 3.93 6.95
CA SER A 44 9.86 3.19 7.12
C SER A 44 10.03 2.13 6.03
N TYR A 45 11.27 1.85 5.66
CA TYR A 45 11.58 0.79 4.69
C TYR A 45 10.90 -0.55 5.04
N ILE A 46 10.94 -0.95 6.31
CA ILE A 46 10.30 -2.18 6.80
C ILE A 46 8.78 -2.16 6.58
N ALA A 47 8.12 -1.03 6.81
CA ALA A 47 6.69 -0.93 6.58
C ALA A 47 6.35 -1.00 5.09
N MET A 48 7.15 -0.33 4.25
CA MET A 48 6.97 -0.38 2.80
C MET A 48 7.17 -1.79 2.25
N GLN A 49 8.22 -2.48 2.70
CA GLN A 49 8.53 -3.85 2.31
C GLN A 49 7.39 -4.81 2.70
N LYS A 50 6.85 -4.69 3.92
CA LYS A 50 5.71 -5.50 4.38
C LYS A 50 4.46 -5.33 3.50
N ILE A 51 4.18 -4.10 3.07
CA ILE A 51 3.05 -3.81 2.17
C ILE A 51 3.34 -4.38 0.77
N ALA A 52 4.47 -4.01 0.16
CA ALA A 52 4.80 -4.38 -1.22
C ALA A 52 5.01 -5.89 -1.43
N MET A 53 5.42 -6.63 -0.39
CA MET A 53 5.60 -8.09 -0.47
C MET A 53 4.33 -8.89 -0.14
N HIS A 54 3.29 -8.25 0.39
CA HIS A 54 2.06 -8.94 0.72
C HIS A 54 1.39 -9.50 -0.55
N PRO A 55 0.91 -10.76 -0.56
CA PRO A 55 0.35 -11.39 -1.77
C PRO A 55 -0.74 -10.57 -2.47
N SER A 56 -1.64 -9.94 -1.71
CA SER A 56 -2.71 -9.08 -2.25
C SER A 56 -2.23 -7.73 -2.78
N PHE A 57 -1.04 -7.26 -2.38
CA PHE A 57 -0.55 -5.93 -2.75
C PHE A 57 0.65 -5.96 -3.71
N LYS A 58 1.31 -7.10 -3.88
CA LYS A 58 2.49 -7.27 -4.75
C LYS A 58 2.26 -6.85 -6.20
N LYS A 59 1.02 -6.96 -6.69
CA LYS A 59 0.61 -6.51 -8.04
C LYS A 59 0.61 -4.99 -8.21
N TYR A 60 0.69 -4.21 -7.14
CA TYR A 60 0.69 -2.74 -7.19
C TYR A 60 2.09 -2.15 -6.98
N THR A 61 3.12 -2.96 -6.74
CA THR A 61 4.44 -2.49 -6.29
C THR A 61 5.09 -1.50 -7.26
N LEU A 62 5.04 -1.78 -8.57
CA LEU A 62 5.62 -0.88 -9.57
C LEU A 62 4.91 0.49 -9.55
N TRP A 63 3.58 0.48 -9.54
CA TRP A 63 2.77 1.70 -9.51
C TRP A 63 2.94 2.47 -8.20
N LEU A 64 3.03 1.77 -7.07
CA LEU A 64 3.26 2.36 -5.75
C LEU A 64 4.56 3.16 -5.71
N MET A 65 5.63 2.60 -6.29
CA MET A 65 6.99 3.14 -6.18
C MET A 65 7.38 4.10 -7.30
N THR A 66 6.85 3.91 -8.52
CA THR A 66 7.33 4.60 -9.74
C THR A 66 6.22 5.25 -10.57
N ASP A 67 4.95 5.10 -10.18
CA ASP A 67 3.77 5.51 -10.98
C ASP A 67 3.63 4.77 -12.32
N GLU A 68 4.48 3.78 -12.60
CA GLU A 68 4.39 2.95 -13.80
C GLU A 68 3.57 1.66 -13.60
N THR A 69 3.07 1.09 -14.69
CA THR A 69 2.41 -0.22 -14.69
C THR A 69 3.03 -1.14 -15.74
N ALA A 70 2.98 -2.45 -15.51
CA ALA A 70 3.43 -3.45 -16.45
C ALA A 70 2.47 -4.65 -16.42
N PRO A 71 1.30 -4.55 -17.07
CA PRO A 71 0.25 -5.57 -16.99
C PRO A 71 0.71 -6.96 -17.44
N ALA A 72 1.63 -7.04 -18.42
CA ALA A 72 2.21 -8.29 -18.89
C ALA A 72 2.91 -9.09 -17.78
N CYS A 73 3.42 -8.42 -16.75
CA CYS A 73 4.07 -9.02 -15.58
C CYS A 73 3.17 -9.01 -14.33
N GLY A 74 1.87 -8.74 -14.50
CA GLY A 74 0.91 -8.64 -13.40
C GLY A 74 1.08 -7.41 -12.51
N GLN A 75 1.83 -6.39 -12.95
CA GLN A 75 1.95 -5.10 -12.24
C GLN A 75 0.90 -4.12 -12.77
N ILE A 76 -0.04 -3.73 -11.91
CA ILE A 76 -1.22 -2.92 -12.24
C ILE A 76 -1.35 -1.71 -11.32
N SER A 77 -2.20 -0.77 -11.70
CA SER A 77 -2.61 0.35 -10.83
C SER A 77 -3.80 -0.05 -9.95
N ALA A 78 -3.91 0.56 -8.77
CA ALA A 78 -5.09 0.44 -7.90
C ALA A 78 -6.14 1.52 -8.15
N GLU A 79 -5.87 2.45 -9.08
CA GLU A 79 -6.82 3.43 -9.60
C GLU A 79 -8.02 2.76 -10.31
#